data_AF-A0A7J4LT16-F1
#
_entry.id   AF-A0A7J4LT16-F1
#
_cell.length_a   1.000
_cell.length_b   1.000
_cell.length_c   1.000
_cell.angle_alpha   90.00
_cell.angle_beta   90.00
_cell.angle_gamma   90.00
#
_symmetry.space_group_name_H-M   'P 1'
#
loop_
_entity.id
_entity.type
_entity.pdbx_description
1 polymer ?
#
loop_
_entity_poly.entity_id
_entity_poly.type
_entity_poly.pdbx_seq_one_letter_code
_entity_poly.pdbx_strand_id
1 'polypeptide(L)' 'GDYGFMLTAIDGAISGGDGSDKFRIKIWDKDSGSVVYDNQPGADDSATPAAIQGGSIVIRAN' A
#
# COMPACT_ATOMS: atom_id res chain seq x y z
N GLY A 1 16.15 -10.59 -10.33
CA GLY A 1 15.67 -9.35 -10.94
C GLY A 1 15.96 -8.22 -10.00
N ASP A 2 16.26 -7.05 -10.53
CA ASP A 2 16.34 -5.82 -9.75
C ASP A 2 14.92 -5.23 -9.67
N TYR A 3 14.33 -5.29 -8.47
CA TYR A 3 12.94 -4.88 -8.26
C TYR A 3 12.86 -3.75 -7.24
N GLY A 4 11.98 -2.80 -7.53
CA GLY A 4 11.55 -1.77 -6.60
C GLY A 4 10.22 -2.16 -5.98
N PHE A 5 9.96 -1.63 -4.79
CA PHE A 5 8.66 -1.77 -4.16
C PHE A 5 8.22 -0.46 -3.50
N MET A 6 6.91 -0.27 -3.47
CA MET A 6 6.22 0.78 -2.71
C MET A 6 5.21 0.09 -1.83
N LEU A 7 5.14 0.52 -0.57
CA LEU A 7 4.18 0.02 0.40
C LEU A 7 3.55 1.20 1.12
N THR A 8 2.23 1.24 1.13
CA THR A 8 1.44 2.22 1.89
C THR A 8 0.49 1.45 2.79
N ALA A 9 0.50 1.79 4.08
CA ALA A 9 -0.38 1.22 5.09
C ALA A 9 -1.05 2.33 5.89
N ILE A 10 -2.36 2.21 6.10
CA ILE A 10 -3.15 3.12 6.95
C ILE A 10 -3.77 2.25 8.04
N ASP A 11 -3.48 2.60 9.29
CA ASP A 11 -4.18 2.11 10.48
C ASP A 11 -5.43 2.97 10.67
N GLY A 12 -6.60 2.36 10.47
CA GLY A 12 -7.89 3.02 10.56
C GLY A 12 -8.31 3.34 12.00
N ALA A 13 -7.68 2.71 12.99
CA ALA A 13 -7.98 2.88 14.42
C ALA A 13 -7.14 4.00 15.08
N ILE A 14 -6.07 4.47 14.43
CA ILE A 14 -5.29 5.62 14.90
C ILE A 14 -6.17 6.89 14.97
N SER A 15 -5.85 7.78 15.91
CA SER A 15 -6.59 9.05 16.06
C SER A 15 -6.56 9.86 14.76
N GLY A 16 -7.75 10.15 14.21
CA GLY A 16 -7.90 10.82 12.91
C GLY A 16 -8.03 9.85 11.72
N GLY A 17 -7.97 8.53 11.95
CA GLY A 17 -8.35 7.51 10.99
C GLY A 17 -9.86 7.47 10.73
N ASP A 18 -10.26 6.76 9.68
CA ASP A 18 -11.66 6.61 9.26
C ASP A 18 -12.27 5.25 9.64
N GLY A 19 -11.60 4.50 10.52
CA GLY A 19 -12.02 3.17 10.97
C GLY A 19 -11.73 2.03 10.00
N SER A 20 -11.17 2.30 8.81
CA SER A 20 -10.84 1.26 7.83
C SER A 20 -9.34 1.18 7.57
N ASP A 21 -8.76 0.02 7.87
CA ASP A 21 -7.37 -0.29 7.52
C ASP A 21 -7.22 -0.38 5.99
N LYS A 22 -6.15 0.21 5.46
CA LYS A 22 -5.90 0.24 4.00
C LYS A 22 -4.48 -0.14 3.69
N PHE A 23 -4.31 -0.83 2.55
CA PHE A 23 -3.01 -1.36 2.16
C PHE A 23 -2.81 -1.32 0.65
N ARG A 24 -1.64 -0.82 0.23
CA ARG A 24 -1.18 -0.94 -1.15
C ARG A 24 0.23 -1.49 -1.18
N ILE A 25 0.47 -2.41 -2.11
CA ILE A 25 1.81 -2.84 -2.50
C ILE A 25 1.93 -2.80 -4.02
N LYS A 26 3.00 -2.16 -4.49
CA LYS A 26 3.39 -2.11 -5.89
C LYS A 26 4.81 -2.62 -6.03
N ILE A 27 5.06 -3.45 -7.03
CA ILE A 27 6.35 -4.04 -7.37
C ILE A 27 6.60 -3.80 -8.85
N TRP A 28 7.78 -3.30 -9.18
CA TRP A 28 8.19 -3.08 -10.57
C TRP A 28 9.63 -3.50 -10.80
N ASP A 29 9.91 -3.91 -12.03
CA ASP A 29 11.26 -4.13 -12.51
C ASP A 29 11.97 -2.79 -12.67
N LYS A 30 13.12 -2.60 -12.04
CA LYS A 30 13.82 -1.31 -12.01
C LYS A 30 14.52 -0.98 -13.32
N ASP A 31 14.88 -2.00 -14.10
CA ASP A 31 15.57 -1.84 -15.38
C ASP A 31 14.60 -1.36 -16.47
N SER A 32 13.42 -1.98 -16.55
CA SER A 32 12.40 -1.68 -17.57
C SER A 32 11.32 -0.69 -17.10
N GLY A 33 11.17 -0.49 -15.79
CA GLY A 33 10.05 0.26 -15.21
C GLY A 33 8.71 -0.49 -15.27
N SER A 34 8.70 -1.74 -15.75
CA SER A 34 7.48 -2.52 -15.92
C SER A 34 6.90 -2.92 -14.56
N VAL A 35 5.62 -2.61 -14.33
CA VAL A 35 4.90 -3.05 -13.14
C VAL A 35 4.71 -4.56 -13.21
N VAL A 36 5.22 -5.26 -12.21
CA VAL A 36 5.09 -6.71 -12.06
C VAL A 36 3.83 -7.04 -11.28
N TYR A 37 3.54 -6.25 -10.26
CA TYR A 37 2.34 -6.40 -9.43
C TYR A 37 1.93 -5.06 -8.83
N ASP A 38 0.63 -4.81 -8.80
CA ASP A 38 0.01 -3.71 -8.06
C ASP A 38 -1.38 -4.17 -7.65
N ASN A 39 -1.71 -4.11 -6.36
CA ASN A 39 -3.06 -4.41 -5.90
C ASN A 39 -4.03 -3.24 -6.13
N GLN A 40 -3.54 -2.10 -6.66
CA GLN A 40 -4.32 -0.96 -7.10
C GLN A 40 -3.80 -0.43 -8.46
N PRO A 41 -3.96 -1.20 -9.54
CA PRO A 41 -3.36 -0.92 -10.83
C PRO A 41 -3.90 0.37 -11.47
N GLY A 42 -3.00 1.15 -12.08
CA GLY A 42 -3.34 2.38 -12.81
C GLY A 42 -3.58 3.60 -11.93
N ALA A 43 -3.58 3.46 -10.60
CA ALA A 43 -3.66 4.59 -9.69
C ALA A 43 -2.30 5.29 -9.53
N ASP A 44 -2.33 6.61 -9.35
CA ASP A 44 -1.15 7.41 -8.99
C ASP A 44 -0.47 6.86 -7.74
N ASP A 45 0.86 6.99 -7.63
CA ASP A 45 1.61 6.44 -6.50
C ASP A 45 1.25 7.11 -5.15
N SER A 46 0.69 8.32 -5.19
CA SER A 46 0.16 9.04 -4.03
C SER A 46 -1.31 8.75 -3.71
N ALA A 47 -2.00 7.93 -4.54
CA ALA A 47 -3.42 7.63 -4.33
C ALA A 47 -3.66 6.90 -3.01
N THR A 48 -4.77 7.23 -2.34
CA THR A 48 -5.21 6.53 -1.14
C THR A 48 -5.43 5.04 -1.45
N PRO A 49 -4.86 4.12 -0.64
CA PRO A 49 -5.04 2.68 -0.82
C PRO A 49 -6.49 2.21 -0.68
N ALA A 50 -6.81 1.05 -1.24
CA ALA A 50 -8.07 0.38 -0.98
C ALA A 50 -8.13 -0.20 0.45
N ALA A 51 -9.32 -0.21 1.05
CA ALA A 51 -9.55 -0.85 2.34
C ALA A 51 -9.35 -2.37 2.24
N ILE A 52 -8.71 -2.96 3.26
CA ILE A 52 -8.56 -4.41 3.33
C ILE A 52 -9.87 -5.05 3.78
N GLN A 53 -10.18 -6.24 3.26
CA GLN A 53 -11.41 -6.97 3.61
C GLN A 53 -11.25 -7.83 4.86
N GLY A 54 -10.03 -8.01 5.36
CA GLY A 54 -9.75 -8.79 6.55
C GLY A 54 -8.33 -8.59 7.07
N GLY A 55 -8.10 -8.98 8.32
CA GLY A 55 -6.88 -8.67 9.05
C GLY A 55 -6.98 -7.33 9.79
N SER A 56 -5.86 -6.89 10.37
CA SER A 56 -5.72 -5.58 10.99
C SER A 56 -4.30 -5.04 10.81
N ILE A 57 -4.19 -3.74 10.59
CA ILE A 57 -2.94 -2.99 10.54
C ILE A 57 -2.83 -2.21 11.84
N VAL A 58 -1.71 -2.37 12.55
CA VAL A 58 -1.42 -1.63 13.78
C VAL A 58 -0.10 -0.90 13.62
N ILE A 59 -0.13 0.42 13.64
CA ILE A 59 1.10 1.23 13.65
C ILE A 59 1.55 1.41 15.09
N ARG A 60 2.78 0.96 15.39
CA ARG A 60 3.39 1.09 16.73
C ARG A 60 4.54 2.08 16.68
N ALA A 61 4.52 3.07 17.57
CA ALA A 61 5.70 3.87 17.86
C ALA A 61 6.60 3.07 18.81
N ASN A 62 7.93 3.15 18.59
CA ASN A 62 8.94 2.60 19.50
C ASN A 62 9.17 3.54 20.68
#